data_AF-A0A653KAP3-F1
#
_entry.id   AF-A0A653KAP3-F1
#
_cell.length_a   1.000
_cell.length_b   1.000
_cell.length_c   1.000
_cell.angle_alpha   90.00
_cell.angle_beta   90.00
_cell.angle_gamma   90.00
#
_symmetry.space_group_name_H-M   'P 1'
#
loop_
_entity.id
_entity.type
_entity.pdbx_description
1 polymer ?
#
loop_
_entity_poly.entity_id
_entity_poly.type
_entity_poly.pdbx_seq_one_letter_code
_entity_poly.pdbx_strand_id
1 'polypeptide(L)'
;MLKKHSVLFIALLSSAHLYANVPIESRSLSQQQANNVVAGSPSLNWEIMQKNQKLEEEIRKLRGQLEEHDNAIEQLKKELTNRYTDLDQRLELLSQKIDPPEDNPEVQDGTAAAGTTNTDTATPVIAPTAPVAQQQTPVKPQAPAEQPQANTATTNNTTNQIELEKAAYTVALDAYKQGGAKKAIQPMQNFIKNHPNGIYVGNAYFWLAEFYLAVEPVDYKAAKQNYNIVATRYPNSAKASRAVYQLYSIAKEVDKNTALANQYKSKLISQYPQSEEAKFIQKK
;
A
#
# COMPACT_ATOMS: atom_id res chain seq x y z
N MET A 1 30.54 -68.48 36.67
CA MET A 1 29.34 -67.64 36.95
C MET A 1 29.68 -66.18 36.69
N LEU A 2 28.70 -65.37 36.23
CA LEU A 2 28.62 -63.90 36.19
C LEU A 2 29.88 -63.12 35.70
N LYS A 3 29.88 -62.59 34.47
CA LYS A 3 29.31 -61.28 34.06
C LYS A 3 29.75 -60.08 34.91
N LYS A 4 30.46 -59.14 34.27
CA LYS A 4 29.98 -57.74 34.03
C LYS A 4 30.84 -57.09 32.94
N HIS A 5 30.18 -56.47 31.96
CA HIS A 5 30.82 -55.77 30.85
C HIS A 5 30.89 -54.26 31.16
N SER A 6 31.98 -53.61 30.79
CA SER A 6 32.02 -52.17 30.56
C SER A 6 32.29 -51.95 29.07
N VAL A 7 31.33 -51.39 28.36
CA VAL A 7 31.40 -51.17 26.91
C VAL A 7 31.32 -49.67 26.66
N LEU A 8 32.46 -49.09 26.29
CA LEU A 8 32.58 -47.71 25.86
C LEU A 8 32.61 -47.70 24.32
N PHE A 9 31.45 -47.53 23.69
CA PHE A 9 31.36 -47.42 22.23
C PHE A 9 31.39 -45.95 21.81
N ILE A 10 32.55 -45.51 21.31
CA ILE A 10 32.67 -44.32 20.47
C ILE A 10 33.12 -44.82 19.10
N ALA A 11 32.21 -44.80 18.13
CA ALA A 11 32.51 -45.07 16.72
C ALA A 11 31.72 -44.10 15.84
N LEU A 12 32.40 -43.58 14.82
CA LEU A 12 31.96 -42.43 14.03
C LEU A 12 30.67 -42.66 13.21
N LEU A 13 30.06 -41.51 12.91
CA LEU A 13 29.06 -41.23 11.88
C LEU A 13 29.15 -42.12 10.63
N SER A 14 28.00 -42.65 10.21
CA SER A 14 27.69 -42.93 8.80
C SER A 14 26.17 -42.92 8.60
N SER A 15 25.62 -41.76 8.29
CA SER A 15 24.18 -41.57 8.06
C SER A 15 23.75 -42.10 6.68
N ALA A 16 23.56 -43.41 6.59
CA ALA A 16 22.96 -44.03 5.41
C ALA A 16 21.52 -43.50 5.21
N HIS A 17 21.32 -42.71 4.16
CA HIS A 17 19.99 -42.26 3.78
C HIS A 17 19.27 -43.42 3.07
N LEU A 18 18.26 -43.98 3.72
CA LEU A 18 17.39 -45.00 3.13
C LEU A 18 16.56 -44.35 2.01
N TYR A 19 17.03 -44.45 0.77
CA TYR A 19 16.19 -44.24 -0.40
C TYR A 19 15.10 -45.31 -0.42
N ALA A 20 13.87 -44.92 -0.10
CA ALA A 20 12.69 -45.75 -0.34
C ALA A 20 12.48 -45.88 -1.86
N ASN A 21 13.05 -46.93 -2.44
CA ASN A 21 12.88 -47.27 -3.85
C ASN A 21 11.46 -47.79 -4.09
N VAL A 22 10.51 -46.88 -4.32
CA VAL A 22 9.14 -47.23 -4.73
C VAL A 22 9.19 -47.78 -6.16
N PRO A 23 8.82 -49.05 -6.40
CA PRO A 23 8.79 -49.59 -7.76
C PRO A 23 7.71 -48.87 -8.57
N ILE A 24 8.11 -48.19 -9.64
CA ILE A 24 7.19 -47.66 -10.63
C ILE A 24 6.70 -48.84 -11.47
N GLU A 25 5.54 -49.40 -11.13
CA GLU A 25 4.83 -50.29 -12.04
C GLU A 25 4.34 -49.49 -13.25
N SER A 26 5.14 -49.49 -14.30
CA SER A 26 4.76 -49.01 -15.63
C SER A 26 3.73 -49.95 -16.25
N ARG A 27 2.49 -49.86 -15.76
CA ARG A 27 1.34 -50.60 -16.32
C ARG A 27 1.07 -50.08 -17.73
N SER A 28 1.72 -50.71 -18.71
CA SER A 28 1.59 -50.44 -20.14
C SER A 28 0.15 -50.67 -20.58
N LEU A 29 -0.63 -49.59 -20.67
CA LEU A 29 -1.98 -49.60 -21.21
C LEU A 29 -1.92 -49.65 -22.75
N SER A 30 -1.37 -50.75 -23.26
CA SER A 30 -1.29 -51.07 -24.67
C SER A 30 -1.77 -52.51 -24.88
N GLN A 31 -3.07 -52.67 -25.15
CA GLN A 31 -3.56 -53.13 -26.46
C GLN A 31 -5.06 -53.47 -26.41
N GLN A 32 -5.76 -53.12 -27.48
CA GLN A 32 -7.13 -53.51 -27.86
C GLN A 32 -8.34 -52.96 -27.06
N GLN A 33 -9.47 -52.58 -27.68
CA GLN A 33 -9.74 -51.82 -28.92
C GLN A 33 -11.27 -51.70 -29.09
N ALA A 34 -11.84 -50.51 -28.85
CA ALA A 34 -13.19 -50.14 -29.30
C ALA A 34 -13.36 -48.62 -29.31
N ASN A 35 -13.68 -48.08 -30.49
CA ASN A 35 -14.03 -46.70 -30.83
C ASN A 35 -14.34 -45.70 -29.68
N ASN A 36 -13.46 -44.71 -29.51
CA ASN A 36 -13.87 -43.31 -29.70
C ASN A 36 -12.68 -42.38 -29.92
N VAL A 37 -12.39 -42.05 -31.19
CA VAL A 37 -11.48 -40.94 -31.52
C VAL A 37 -12.27 -39.64 -31.41
N VAL A 38 -12.36 -39.10 -30.19
CA VAL A 38 -12.58 -37.66 -30.03
C VAL A 38 -11.22 -37.00 -30.23
N ALA A 39 -11.08 -36.24 -31.32
CA ALA A 39 -9.86 -35.52 -31.63
C ALA A 39 -9.52 -34.54 -30.49
N GLY A 40 -8.41 -34.80 -29.78
CA GLY A 40 -7.93 -33.90 -28.73
C GLY A 40 -7.46 -32.58 -29.34
N SER A 41 -8.14 -31.49 -28.98
CA SER A 41 -7.94 -30.18 -29.60
C SER A 41 -6.51 -29.65 -29.43
N PRO A 42 -5.72 -29.46 -30.51
CA PRO A 42 -4.38 -28.87 -30.42
C PRO A 42 -4.39 -27.40 -29.94
N SER A 43 -5.56 -26.76 -29.89
CA SER A 43 -5.76 -25.41 -29.37
C SER A 43 -5.36 -25.25 -27.90
N LEU A 44 -5.60 -26.25 -27.04
CA LEU A 44 -5.41 -26.09 -25.59
C LEU A 44 -3.91 -26.01 -25.21
N ASN A 45 -3.08 -26.84 -25.84
CA ASN A 45 -1.63 -26.79 -25.62
C ASN A 45 -1.01 -25.52 -26.21
N TRP A 46 -1.57 -25.01 -27.32
CA TRP A 46 -1.16 -23.72 -27.88
C TRP A 46 -1.55 -22.54 -26.99
N GLU A 47 -2.76 -22.55 -26.40
CA GLU A 47 -3.21 -21.52 -25.45
C GLU A 47 -2.35 -21.52 -24.16
N ILE A 48 -1.93 -22.69 -23.67
CA ILE A 48 -1.01 -22.80 -22.52
C ILE A 48 0.38 -22.22 -22.85
N MET A 49 0.92 -22.54 -24.04
CA MET A 49 2.20 -21.98 -24.51
C MET A 49 2.13 -20.46 -24.63
N GLN A 50 1.08 -19.93 -25.26
CA GLN A 50 0.85 -18.49 -25.41
C GLN A 50 0.72 -17.79 -24.04
N LYS A 51 0.07 -18.45 -23.06
CA LYS A 51 -0.07 -17.93 -21.70
C LYS A 51 1.27 -17.86 -20.94
N ASN A 52 2.14 -18.87 -21.09
CA ASN A 52 3.47 -18.84 -20.48
C ASN A 52 4.33 -17.71 -21.07
N GLN A 53 4.36 -17.57 -22.40
CA GLN A 53 5.09 -16.47 -23.07
C GLN A 53 4.59 -15.10 -22.61
N LYS A 54 3.27 -14.92 -22.48
CA LYS A 54 2.68 -13.68 -21.95
C LYS A 54 3.08 -13.42 -20.50
N LEU A 55 3.11 -14.45 -19.64
CA LEU A 55 3.53 -14.31 -18.24
C LEU A 55 5.02 -13.94 -18.13
N GLU A 56 5.89 -14.50 -18.98
CA GLU A 56 7.31 -14.14 -19.04
C GLU A 56 7.51 -12.67 -19.48
N GLU A 57 6.73 -12.20 -20.45
CA GLU A 57 6.74 -10.80 -20.88
C GLU A 57 6.20 -9.85 -19.79
N GLU A 58 5.11 -10.22 -19.10
CA GLU A 58 4.60 -9.47 -17.95
C GLU A 58 5.61 -9.42 -16.79
N ILE A 59 6.34 -10.51 -16.51
CA ILE A 59 7.42 -10.55 -15.52
C ILE A 59 8.58 -9.62 -15.93
N ARG A 60 9.01 -9.65 -17.20
CA ARG A 60 10.04 -8.72 -17.71
C ARG A 60 9.60 -7.26 -17.58
N LYS A 61 8.35 -6.96 -17.92
CA LYS A 61 7.78 -5.61 -17.79
C LYS A 61 7.72 -5.15 -16.34
N LEU A 62 7.19 -5.98 -15.44
CA LEU A 62 7.10 -5.66 -14.01
C LEU A 62 8.48 -5.48 -13.37
N ARG A 63 9.50 -6.22 -13.82
CA ARG A 63 10.88 -6.03 -13.38
C ARG A 63 11.46 -4.69 -13.87
N GLY A 64 11.23 -4.31 -15.13
CA GLY A 64 11.63 -2.99 -15.63
C GLY A 64 10.95 -1.84 -14.87
N GLN A 65 9.65 -1.98 -14.56
CA GLN A 65 8.93 -1.01 -13.72
C GLN A 65 9.47 -0.97 -12.27
N LEU A 66 9.95 -2.09 -11.73
CA LEU A 66 10.59 -2.12 -10.42
C LEU A 66 11.93 -1.37 -10.45
N GLU A 67 12.76 -1.60 -11.46
CA GLU A 67 14.05 -0.92 -11.66
C GLU A 67 13.87 0.61 -11.89
N GLU A 68 12.77 1.03 -12.53
CA GLU A 68 12.34 2.43 -12.66
C GLU A 68 11.87 3.02 -11.31
N HIS A 69 11.05 2.28 -10.55
CA HIS A 69 10.60 2.69 -9.23
C HIS A 69 11.74 2.79 -8.20
N ASP A 70 12.71 1.88 -8.24
CA ASP A 70 13.88 1.92 -7.35
C ASP A 70 14.76 3.14 -7.66
N ASN A 71 14.98 3.48 -8.93
CA ASN A 71 15.64 4.74 -9.34
C ASN A 71 14.89 5.98 -8.84
N ALA A 72 13.56 6.01 -9.00
CA ALA A 72 12.74 7.12 -8.52
C ALA A 72 12.81 7.27 -6.99
N ILE A 73 12.87 6.16 -6.24
CA ILE A 73 13.05 6.16 -4.79
C ILE A 73 14.45 6.68 -4.41
N GLU A 74 15.51 6.30 -5.14
CA GLU A 74 16.86 6.79 -4.91
C GLU A 74 16.97 8.30 -5.18
N GLN A 75 16.36 8.78 -6.27
CA GLN A 75 16.32 10.20 -6.60
C GLN A 75 15.55 11.02 -5.56
N LEU A 76 14.39 10.54 -5.10
CA LEU A 76 13.61 11.18 -4.03
C LEU A 76 14.38 11.21 -2.70
N LYS A 77 15.08 10.12 -2.34
CA LYS A 77 15.97 10.10 -1.18
C LYS A 77 17.09 11.14 -1.28
N LYS A 78 17.70 11.28 -2.44
CA LYS A 78 18.75 12.28 -2.68
C LYS A 78 18.23 13.70 -2.56
N GLU A 79 17.03 13.99 -3.10
CA GLU A 79 16.39 15.29 -2.92
C GLU A 79 16.06 15.57 -1.45
N LEU A 80 15.53 14.58 -0.73
CA LEU A 80 15.22 14.66 0.70
C LEU A 80 16.48 15.02 1.52
N THR A 81 17.59 14.29 1.32
CA THR A 81 18.88 14.57 1.98
C THR A 81 19.38 15.98 1.66
N ASN A 82 19.34 16.39 0.39
CA ASN A 82 19.75 17.75 -0.01
C ASN A 82 18.92 18.84 0.68
N ARG A 83 17.59 18.63 0.80
CA ARG A 83 16.69 19.56 1.49
C ARG A 83 16.97 19.62 3.00
N TYR A 84 17.34 18.51 3.64
CA TYR A 84 17.77 18.53 5.04
C TYR A 84 19.08 19.31 5.22
N THR A 85 20.08 19.09 4.36
CA THR A 85 21.35 19.83 4.43
C THR A 85 21.17 21.34 4.23
N ASP A 86 20.30 21.76 3.30
CA ASP A 86 19.93 23.18 3.11
C ASP A 86 19.21 23.77 4.33
N LEU A 87 18.29 22.99 4.93
CA LEU A 87 17.57 23.40 6.14
C LEU A 87 18.52 23.58 7.33
N ASP A 88 19.46 22.65 7.52
CA ASP A 88 20.46 22.71 8.59
C ASP A 88 21.41 23.90 8.43
N GLN A 89 21.92 24.17 7.22
CA GLN A 89 22.74 25.36 6.93
C GLN A 89 21.96 26.65 7.20
N ARG A 90 20.67 26.69 6.84
CA ARG A 90 19.82 27.86 7.10
C ARG A 90 19.49 28.03 8.57
N LEU A 91 19.35 26.93 9.32
CA LEU A 91 19.20 26.93 10.78
C LEU A 91 20.47 27.43 11.48
N GLU A 92 21.65 27.01 11.03
CA GLU A 92 22.94 27.47 11.54
C GLU A 92 23.14 28.97 11.29
N LEU A 93 22.91 29.44 10.07
CA LEU A 93 22.92 30.87 9.72
C LEU A 93 21.88 31.70 10.49
N LEU A 94 20.75 31.11 10.86
CA LEU A 94 19.73 31.77 11.67
C LEU A 94 20.13 31.82 13.15
N SER A 95 20.69 30.73 13.70
CA SER A 95 21.23 30.68 15.08
C SER A 95 22.34 31.72 15.25
N GLN A 96 23.30 31.74 14.32
CA GLN A 96 24.42 32.69 14.30
C GLN A 96 23.99 34.16 14.11
N LYS A 97 22.71 34.41 13.80
CA LYS A 97 22.10 35.74 13.72
C LYS A 97 21.19 36.07 14.91
N ILE A 98 20.87 35.07 15.73
CA ILE A 98 20.09 35.19 16.97
C ILE A 98 21.01 35.32 18.19
N ASP A 99 22.24 34.79 18.12
CA ASP A 99 23.32 35.06 19.06
C ASP A 99 24.09 36.34 18.65
N PRO A 100 23.79 37.54 19.23
CA PRO A 100 24.74 38.63 19.15
C PRO A 100 26.00 38.26 19.95
N PRO A 101 27.20 38.66 19.53
CA PRO A 101 28.35 38.61 20.42
C PRO A 101 28.06 39.51 21.63
N GLU A 102 28.19 38.96 22.84
CA GLU A 102 28.38 39.79 24.03
C GLU A 102 29.74 40.50 23.90
N ASP A 103 29.72 41.70 23.36
CA ASP A 103 30.76 42.69 23.65
C ASP A 103 30.13 44.06 23.90
N ASN A 104 30.74 44.76 24.85
CA ASN A 104 30.19 45.91 25.55
C ASN A 104 30.45 47.22 24.79
N PRO A 105 29.45 48.11 24.67
CA PRO A 105 29.71 49.54 24.48
C PRO A 105 29.29 50.34 25.72
N GLU A 106 30.28 50.97 26.36
CA GLU A 106 30.02 52.06 27.31
C GLU A 106 29.28 53.22 26.62
N VAL A 107 28.43 53.90 27.40
CA VAL A 107 27.72 55.11 27.00
C VAL A 107 28.69 56.26 26.69
N GLN A 108 28.44 56.97 25.59
CA GLN A 108 28.76 58.41 25.53
C GLN A 108 27.72 59.20 24.74
N ASP A 109 27.25 60.27 25.38
CA ASP A 109 26.29 61.25 24.87
C ASP A 109 27.00 62.28 23.95
N GLY A 110 26.29 62.85 22.97
CA GLY A 110 26.91 63.67 21.91
C GLY A 110 25.91 64.31 20.95
N THR A 111 25.61 65.59 21.16
CA THR A 111 24.51 66.35 20.55
C THR A 111 24.71 66.83 19.09
N ALA A 112 23.60 66.79 18.35
CA ALA A 112 23.04 67.86 17.48
C ALA A 112 23.50 68.13 16.02
N ALA A 113 22.49 68.60 15.25
CA ALA A 113 22.51 69.31 13.94
C ALA A 113 22.93 68.52 12.68
N ALA A 114 22.32 68.74 11.49
CA ALA A 114 21.05 69.39 11.10
C ALA A 114 20.67 68.92 9.68
N GLY A 115 19.38 68.90 9.31
CA GLY A 115 18.95 68.40 7.99
C GLY A 115 17.45 68.42 7.74
N THR A 116 16.83 69.61 7.79
CA THR A 116 15.38 69.79 7.55
C THR A 116 15.03 69.85 6.06
N THR A 117 14.04 69.08 5.63
CA THR A 117 12.99 69.55 4.70
C THR A 117 11.63 68.97 5.08
N ASN A 118 10.73 69.84 5.54
CA ASN A 118 9.34 69.51 5.83
C ASN A 118 8.51 69.52 4.54
N THR A 119 7.42 68.74 4.49
CA THR A 119 6.08 69.35 4.48
C THR A 119 4.99 68.36 4.89
N ASP A 120 4.15 68.80 5.82
CA ASP A 120 2.96 68.13 6.34
C ASP A 120 1.78 69.09 6.11
N THR A 121 0.66 68.64 5.54
CA THR A 121 -0.66 69.26 5.78
C THR A 121 -1.87 68.40 5.36
N ALA A 122 -2.59 67.91 6.38
CA ALA A 122 -4.05 67.98 6.59
C ALA A 122 -5.08 67.57 5.49
N THR A 123 -5.96 66.65 5.88
CA THR A 123 -7.41 66.56 5.51
C THR A 123 -8.25 67.62 6.25
N PRO A 124 -9.60 67.78 6.04
CA PRO A 124 -10.56 67.16 5.09
C PRO A 124 -11.42 68.21 4.31
N VAL A 125 -12.49 67.80 3.59
CA VAL A 125 -13.89 68.37 3.59
C VAL A 125 -14.74 68.05 2.32
N ILE A 126 -15.83 67.28 2.52
CA ILE A 126 -17.24 67.38 2.04
C ILE A 126 -17.61 67.57 0.52
N ALA A 127 -18.63 66.82 0.10
CA ALA A 127 -19.33 66.77 -1.23
C ALA A 127 -20.38 67.94 -1.41
N PRO A 128 -21.42 67.94 -2.31
CA PRO A 128 -21.90 66.95 -3.31
C PRO A 128 -22.42 67.49 -4.68
N THR A 129 -22.72 66.60 -5.64
CA THR A 129 -23.89 66.73 -6.57
C THR A 129 -24.25 65.41 -7.28
N ALA A 130 -25.56 65.16 -7.43
CA ALA A 130 -26.25 64.13 -8.25
C ALA A 130 -27.38 64.85 -9.04
N PRO A 131 -28.29 64.25 -9.87
CA PRO A 131 -28.63 62.83 -10.11
C PRO A 131 -28.56 62.44 -11.62
N VAL A 132 -29.04 61.28 -12.12
CA VAL A 132 -30.46 60.89 -12.41
C VAL A 132 -30.67 59.36 -12.27
N ALA A 133 -31.88 58.95 -11.86
CA ALA A 133 -32.31 57.54 -11.68
C ALA A 133 -32.43 56.76 -13.02
N GLN A 134 -32.34 55.43 -13.06
CA GLN A 134 -33.29 54.43 -12.52
C GLN A 134 -32.61 53.02 -12.48
N GLN A 135 -33.13 51.97 -11.84
CA GLN A 135 -34.40 51.75 -11.12
C GLN A 135 -34.16 50.86 -9.87
N GLN A 136 -35.14 50.09 -9.35
CA GLN A 136 -34.95 49.14 -8.24
C GLN A 136 -35.83 47.88 -8.40
N THR A 137 -35.26 46.71 -8.08
CA THR A 137 -35.99 45.58 -7.46
C THR A 137 -35.13 45.00 -6.32
N PRO A 138 -35.72 44.60 -5.18
CA PRO A 138 -34.95 44.35 -3.95
C PRO A 138 -34.43 42.90 -3.89
N VAL A 139 -33.13 42.75 -3.61
CA VAL A 139 -32.54 41.47 -3.21
C VAL A 139 -31.76 41.65 -1.90
N LYS A 140 -31.90 40.65 -1.03
CA LYS A 140 -31.48 40.59 0.39
C LYS A 140 -29.98 40.90 0.60
N PRO A 141 -29.58 41.53 1.73
CA PRO A 141 -28.19 41.92 1.97
C PRO A 141 -27.19 40.76 1.89
N GLN A 142 -26.15 40.96 1.08
CA GLN A 142 -25.01 40.06 0.93
C GLN A 142 -23.82 40.63 1.73
N ALA A 143 -23.22 39.80 2.60
CA ALA A 143 -22.00 40.14 3.33
C ALA A 143 -20.77 40.12 2.38
N PRO A 144 -19.64 40.77 2.74
CA PRO A 144 -18.53 41.01 1.82
C PRO A 144 -17.90 39.76 1.20
N ALA A 145 -17.38 39.93 -0.02
CA ALA A 145 -16.64 38.88 -0.71
C ALA A 145 -15.27 38.64 -0.07
N GLU A 146 -15.15 37.55 0.68
CA GLU A 146 -13.84 36.97 1.01
C GLU A 146 -13.24 36.34 -0.26
N GLN A 147 -12.03 36.77 -0.63
CA GLN A 147 -11.25 36.08 -1.64
C GLN A 147 -10.93 34.66 -1.14
N PRO A 148 -10.93 33.62 -1.99
CA PRO A 148 -10.47 32.30 -1.60
C PRO A 148 -8.95 32.32 -1.39
N GLN A 149 -8.55 32.67 -0.16
CA GLN A 149 -7.16 32.60 0.28
C GLN A 149 -6.74 31.12 0.30
N ALA A 150 -5.78 30.76 -0.55
CA ALA A 150 -5.44 29.37 -0.81
C ALA A 150 -4.85 28.68 0.43
N ASN A 151 -5.61 27.77 1.04
CA ASN A 151 -5.17 26.90 2.13
C ASN A 151 -4.16 25.84 1.62
N THR A 152 -2.93 26.25 1.34
CA THR A 152 -1.81 25.34 1.03
C THR A 152 -1.40 24.46 2.22
N ALA A 153 -1.81 24.82 3.44
CA ALA A 153 -1.54 24.05 4.66
C ALA A 153 -2.26 22.68 4.71
N THR A 154 -3.45 22.53 4.10
CA THR A 154 -4.22 21.28 4.17
C THR A 154 -3.57 20.19 3.30
N THR A 155 -3.18 20.52 2.06
CA THR A 155 -2.61 19.56 1.11
C THR A 155 -1.29 18.98 1.61
N ASN A 156 -0.43 19.78 2.24
CA ASN A 156 0.86 19.33 2.75
C ASN A 156 0.69 18.30 3.89
N ASN A 157 -0.26 18.53 4.81
CA ASN A 157 -0.53 17.59 5.90
C ASN A 157 -1.10 16.25 5.39
N THR A 158 -2.02 16.28 4.42
CA THR A 158 -2.57 15.06 3.81
C THR A 158 -1.51 14.27 3.04
N THR A 159 -0.62 14.93 2.29
CA THR A 159 0.48 14.26 1.58
C THR A 159 1.45 13.58 2.55
N ASN A 160 1.90 14.29 3.60
CA ASN A 160 2.79 13.74 4.62
C ASN A 160 2.15 12.55 5.36
N GLN A 161 0.83 12.60 5.63
CA GLN A 161 0.10 11.49 6.24
C GLN A 161 0.03 10.26 5.34
N ILE A 162 -0.22 10.43 4.04
CA ILE A 162 -0.25 9.33 3.06
C ILE A 162 1.15 8.70 2.91
N GLU A 163 2.21 9.49 2.94
CA GLU A 163 3.58 8.99 2.88
C GLU A 163 3.96 8.20 4.15
N LEU A 164 3.58 8.68 5.33
CA LEU A 164 3.76 7.96 6.59
C LEU A 164 2.95 6.64 6.62
N GLU A 165 1.71 6.65 6.13
CA GLU A 165 0.90 5.43 5.94
C GLU A 165 1.57 4.44 4.98
N LYS A 166 2.08 4.92 3.83
CA LYS A 166 2.81 4.09 2.86
C LYS A 166 4.06 3.48 3.47
N ALA A 167 4.81 4.24 4.28
CA ALA A 167 5.99 3.73 4.98
C ALA A 167 5.60 2.64 6.00
N ALA A 168 4.62 2.90 6.87
CA ALA A 168 4.16 1.95 7.88
C ALA A 168 3.60 0.65 7.26
N TYR A 169 2.87 0.76 6.15
CA TYR A 169 2.39 -0.38 5.37
C TYR A 169 3.55 -1.16 4.71
N THR A 170 4.57 -0.47 4.20
CA THR A 170 5.78 -1.09 3.63
C THR A 170 6.54 -1.91 4.69
N VAL A 171 6.71 -1.39 5.92
CA VAL A 171 7.33 -2.13 7.03
C VAL A 171 6.61 -3.46 7.31
N ALA A 172 5.27 -3.48 7.22
CA ALA A 172 4.50 -4.70 7.40
C ALA A 172 4.69 -5.73 6.27
N LEU A 173 4.93 -5.27 5.04
CA LEU A 173 5.28 -6.14 3.91
C LEU A 173 6.74 -6.61 3.95
N ASP A 174 7.67 -5.79 4.45
CA ASP A 174 9.08 -6.20 4.59
C ASP A 174 9.26 -7.26 5.69
N ALA A 175 8.45 -7.23 6.74
CA ALA A 175 8.38 -8.31 7.73
C ALA A 175 7.99 -9.67 7.09
N TYR A 176 7.18 -9.68 6.02
CA TYR A 176 6.89 -10.88 5.22
C TYR A 176 8.13 -11.34 4.45
N LYS A 177 8.85 -10.42 3.80
CA LYS A 177 10.11 -10.76 3.09
C LYS A 177 11.18 -11.35 4.03
N GLN A 178 11.22 -10.88 5.28
CA GLN A 178 12.23 -11.29 6.29
C GLN A 178 11.90 -12.59 7.06
N GLY A 179 10.75 -13.22 6.85
CA GLY A 179 10.40 -14.47 7.54
C GLY A 179 8.96 -14.94 7.41
N GLY A 180 8.32 -14.64 6.28
CA GLY A 180 7.00 -15.12 5.91
C GLY A 180 5.84 -14.55 6.74
N ALA A 181 4.67 -15.13 6.54
CA ALA A 181 3.40 -14.66 7.08
C ALA A 181 3.40 -14.48 8.60
N LYS A 182 4.02 -15.41 9.34
CA LYS A 182 4.04 -15.39 10.81
C LYS A 182 4.70 -14.13 11.39
N LYS A 183 5.75 -13.60 10.74
CA LYS A 183 6.37 -12.33 11.13
C LYS A 183 5.55 -11.11 10.70
N ALA A 184 4.82 -11.20 9.59
CA ALA A 184 4.11 -10.08 8.98
C ALA A 184 2.75 -9.74 9.64
N ILE A 185 2.09 -10.73 10.27
CA ILE A 185 0.78 -10.56 10.90
C ILE A 185 0.76 -9.42 11.93
N GLN A 186 1.71 -9.37 12.87
CA GLN A 186 1.73 -8.35 13.93
C GLN A 186 1.96 -6.92 13.38
N PRO A 187 2.98 -6.66 12.54
CA PRO A 187 3.13 -5.38 11.84
C PRO A 187 1.88 -4.96 11.05
N MET A 188 1.23 -5.88 10.32
CA MET A 188 0.04 -5.56 9.52
C MET A 188 -1.18 -5.22 10.40
N GLN A 189 -1.36 -5.93 11.51
CA GLN A 189 -2.38 -5.59 12.52
C GLN A 189 -2.12 -4.20 13.15
N ASN A 190 -0.87 -3.88 13.47
CA ASN A 190 -0.48 -2.59 14.01
C ASN A 190 -0.72 -1.46 13.01
N PHE A 191 -0.41 -1.67 11.72
CA PHE A 191 -0.75 -0.72 10.66
C PHE A 191 -2.26 -0.42 10.63
N ILE A 192 -3.10 -1.47 10.58
CA ILE A 192 -4.57 -1.32 10.57
C ILE A 192 -5.09 -0.59 11.82
N LYS A 193 -4.52 -0.89 13.00
CA LYS A 193 -4.89 -0.27 14.27
C LYS A 193 -4.51 1.21 14.36
N ASN A 194 -3.36 1.58 13.79
CA ASN A 194 -2.81 2.93 13.89
C ASN A 194 -3.31 3.86 12.78
N HIS A 195 -3.76 3.31 11.64
CA HIS A 195 -4.27 4.08 10.51
C HIS A 195 -5.76 3.85 10.14
N PRO A 196 -6.74 3.83 11.10
CA PRO A 196 -8.20 3.88 10.91
C PRO A 196 -8.79 3.83 9.50
N ASN A 197 -8.60 4.97 8.85
CA ASN A 197 -9.28 5.43 7.64
C ASN A 197 -8.30 5.61 6.47
N GLY A 198 -7.08 5.09 6.61
CA GLY A 198 -6.00 5.25 5.64
C GLY A 198 -6.29 4.54 4.32
N ILE A 199 -5.73 5.07 3.23
CA ILE A 199 -6.02 4.58 1.86
C ILE A 199 -5.57 3.13 1.65
N TYR A 200 -4.54 2.70 2.38
CA TYR A 200 -4.01 1.34 2.31
C TYR A 200 -4.75 0.32 3.21
N VAL A 201 -5.68 0.73 4.08
CA VAL A 201 -6.32 -0.18 5.06
C VAL A 201 -7.08 -1.33 4.40
N GLY A 202 -7.80 -1.06 3.30
CA GLY A 202 -8.47 -2.12 2.54
C GLY A 202 -7.50 -3.13 1.92
N ASN A 203 -6.29 -2.70 1.55
CA ASN A 203 -5.22 -3.59 1.09
C ASN A 203 -4.55 -4.32 2.25
N ALA A 204 -4.39 -3.68 3.41
CA ALA A 204 -3.84 -4.28 4.61
C ALA A 204 -4.71 -5.43 5.15
N TYR A 205 -6.04 -5.25 5.19
CA TYR A 205 -6.97 -6.34 5.49
C TYR A 205 -6.86 -7.50 4.49
N PHE A 206 -6.66 -7.21 3.19
CA PHE A 206 -6.44 -8.24 2.18
C PHE A 206 -5.15 -9.04 2.46
N TRP A 207 -4.03 -8.36 2.66
CA TRP A 207 -2.75 -9.04 2.93
C TRP A 207 -2.73 -9.77 4.27
N LEU A 208 -3.37 -9.22 5.31
CA LEU A 208 -3.54 -9.92 6.57
C LEU A 208 -4.30 -11.24 6.39
N ALA A 209 -5.31 -11.27 5.51
CA ALA A 209 -6.02 -12.50 5.16
C ALA A 209 -5.13 -13.52 4.41
N GLU A 210 -4.35 -13.06 3.41
CA GLU A 210 -3.38 -13.91 2.70
C GLU A 210 -2.27 -14.43 3.64
N PHE A 211 -1.83 -13.63 4.63
CA PHE A 211 -0.90 -14.09 5.66
C PHE A 211 -1.52 -15.18 6.54
N TYR A 212 -2.80 -15.07 6.91
CA TYR A 212 -3.48 -16.15 7.62
C TYR A 212 -3.68 -17.43 6.77
N LEU A 213 -3.66 -17.33 5.44
CA LEU A 213 -3.60 -18.50 4.54
C LEU A 213 -2.20 -19.10 4.41
N ALA A 214 -1.14 -18.33 4.69
CA ALA A 214 0.27 -18.70 4.50
C ALA A 214 1.03 -18.99 5.80
N VAL A 215 0.34 -19.14 6.93
CA VAL A 215 0.90 -19.67 8.19
C VAL A 215 0.60 -21.17 8.33
N GLU A 216 1.45 -21.88 9.07
CA GLU A 216 1.23 -23.27 9.44
C GLU A 216 1.00 -23.39 10.97
N PRO A 217 -0.12 -23.98 11.43
CA PRO A 217 -1.29 -24.38 10.65
C PRO A 217 -2.08 -23.17 10.09
N VAL A 218 -2.79 -23.39 8.98
CA VAL A 218 -3.57 -22.34 8.28
C VAL A 218 -4.77 -21.87 9.10
N ASP A 219 -4.94 -20.54 9.26
CA ASP A 219 -6.09 -19.96 9.95
C ASP A 219 -7.15 -19.46 8.95
N TYR A 220 -7.95 -20.40 8.44
CA TYR A 220 -9.08 -20.09 7.56
C TYR A 220 -10.15 -19.21 8.23
N LYS A 221 -10.24 -19.18 9.57
CA LYS A 221 -11.24 -18.35 10.27
C LYS A 221 -10.81 -16.88 10.20
N ALA A 222 -9.58 -16.58 10.60
CA ALA A 222 -9.03 -15.23 10.51
C ALA A 222 -8.91 -14.76 9.06
N ALA A 223 -8.52 -15.63 8.12
CA ALA A 223 -8.50 -15.30 6.69
C ALA A 223 -9.91 -14.88 6.19
N LYS A 224 -10.94 -15.71 6.42
CA LYS A 224 -12.33 -15.38 6.03
C LYS A 224 -12.84 -14.09 6.67
N GLN A 225 -12.55 -13.84 7.95
CA GLN A 225 -12.94 -12.60 8.62
C GLN A 225 -12.34 -11.36 7.92
N ASN A 226 -11.04 -11.40 7.62
CA ASN A 226 -10.34 -10.28 6.98
C ASN A 226 -10.78 -10.07 5.51
N TYR A 227 -10.94 -11.13 4.70
CA TYR A 227 -11.51 -10.97 3.35
C TYR A 227 -12.93 -10.41 3.38
N ASN A 228 -13.76 -10.81 4.34
CA ASN A 228 -15.12 -10.28 4.46
C ASN A 228 -15.10 -8.78 4.80
N ILE A 229 -14.13 -8.30 5.59
CA ILE A 229 -13.94 -6.86 5.82
C ILE A 229 -13.63 -6.14 4.50
N VAL A 230 -12.71 -6.66 3.67
CA VAL A 230 -12.42 -6.07 2.35
C VAL A 230 -13.69 -6.05 1.48
N ALA A 231 -14.39 -7.17 1.38
CA ALA A 231 -15.57 -7.34 0.53
C ALA A 231 -16.83 -6.56 0.99
N THR A 232 -16.85 -6.03 2.22
CA THR A 232 -18.01 -5.31 2.77
C THR A 232 -17.73 -3.85 3.10
N ARG A 233 -16.55 -3.51 3.63
CA ARG A 233 -16.15 -2.14 3.98
C ARG A 233 -15.35 -1.43 2.90
N TYR A 234 -14.67 -2.19 2.04
CA TYR A 234 -13.82 -1.64 0.96
C TYR A 234 -14.22 -2.17 -0.43
N PRO A 235 -15.52 -2.17 -0.82
CA PRO A 235 -15.97 -2.76 -2.09
C PRO A 235 -15.35 -2.09 -3.32
N ASN A 236 -14.94 -0.82 -3.23
CA ASN A 236 -14.29 -0.10 -4.32
C ASN A 236 -12.77 -0.31 -4.38
N SER A 237 -12.20 -1.15 -3.50
CA SER A 237 -10.76 -1.47 -3.51
C SER A 237 -10.40 -2.37 -4.69
N ALA A 238 -9.21 -2.15 -5.27
CA ALA A 238 -8.57 -3.05 -6.23
C ALA A 238 -8.25 -4.46 -5.68
N LYS A 239 -8.61 -4.76 -4.42
CA LYS A 239 -8.55 -6.08 -3.79
C LYS A 239 -9.92 -6.69 -3.47
N ALA A 240 -11.02 -5.99 -3.72
CA ALA A 240 -12.36 -6.43 -3.33
C ALA A 240 -12.85 -7.65 -4.12
N SER A 241 -12.72 -7.65 -5.46
CA SER A 241 -13.06 -8.81 -6.29
C SER A 241 -12.24 -10.05 -5.90
N ARG A 242 -10.94 -9.86 -5.69
CA ARG A 242 -10.01 -10.90 -5.22
C ARG A 242 -10.41 -11.45 -3.85
N ALA A 243 -10.80 -10.59 -2.90
CA ALA A 243 -11.28 -11.02 -1.59
C ALA A 243 -12.57 -11.85 -1.67
N VAL A 244 -13.54 -11.44 -2.50
CA VAL A 244 -14.77 -12.22 -2.75
C VAL A 244 -14.46 -13.56 -3.42
N TYR A 245 -13.48 -13.60 -4.34
CA TYR A 245 -13.00 -14.85 -4.93
C TYR A 245 -12.34 -15.79 -3.90
N GLN A 246 -11.51 -15.27 -2.99
CA GLN A 246 -10.91 -16.08 -1.92
C GLN A 246 -12.00 -16.61 -0.96
N LEU A 247 -13.01 -15.80 -0.62
CA LEU A 247 -14.17 -16.26 0.16
C LEU A 247 -14.95 -17.38 -0.55
N TYR A 248 -15.19 -17.25 -1.86
CA TYR A 248 -15.75 -18.33 -2.70
C TYR A 248 -14.90 -19.60 -2.63
N SER A 249 -13.58 -19.46 -2.83
CA SER A 249 -12.62 -20.57 -2.87
C SER A 249 -12.62 -21.34 -1.53
N ILE A 250 -12.52 -20.63 -0.40
CA ILE A 250 -12.54 -21.26 0.94
C ILE A 250 -13.91 -21.89 1.21
N ALA A 251 -15.02 -21.20 0.91
CA ALA A 251 -16.35 -21.76 1.11
C ALA A 251 -16.59 -23.05 0.30
N LYS A 252 -16.10 -23.11 -0.95
CA LYS A 252 -16.24 -24.27 -1.82
C LYS A 252 -15.28 -25.41 -1.45
N GLU A 253 -14.00 -25.11 -1.30
CA GLU A 253 -12.95 -26.13 -1.25
C GLU A 253 -12.58 -26.56 0.17
N VAL A 254 -12.75 -25.68 1.16
CA VAL A 254 -12.41 -25.96 2.57
C VAL A 254 -13.67 -26.25 3.38
N ASP A 255 -14.63 -25.33 3.38
CA ASP A 255 -15.87 -25.48 4.17
C ASP A 255 -16.86 -26.49 3.54
N LYS A 256 -16.63 -26.88 2.27
CA LYS A 256 -17.55 -27.66 1.41
C LYS A 256 -19.00 -27.13 1.40
N ASN A 257 -19.17 -25.83 1.60
CA ASN A 257 -20.45 -25.15 1.67
C ASN A 257 -20.83 -24.56 0.29
N THR A 258 -21.42 -25.39 -0.55
CA THR A 258 -21.86 -25.04 -1.91
C THR A 258 -22.84 -23.86 -1.93
N ALA A 259 -23.73 -23.74 -0.95
CA ALA A 259 -24.69 -22.64 -0.87
C ALA A 259 -23.99 -21.29 -0.68
N LEU A 260 -23.07 -21.21 0.29
CA LEU A 260 -22.29 -20.01 0.55
C LEU A 260 -21.31 -19.69 -0.60
N ALA A 261 -20.70 -20.71 -1.19
CA ALA A 261 -19.88 -20.54 -2.40
C ALA A 261 -20.70 -19.92 -3.55
N ASN A 262 -21.91 -20.42 -3.82
CA ASN A 262 -22.79 -19.86 -4.84
C ASN A 262 -23.17 -18.40 -4.55
N GLN A 263 -23.39 -18.02 -3.28
CA GLN A 263 -23.61 -16.62 -2.92
C GLN A 263 -22.40 -15.73 -3.26
N TYR A 264 -21.17 -16.18 -2.99
CA TYR A 264 -19.96 -15.44 -3.38
C TYR A 264 -19.73 -15.42 -4.90
N LYS A 265 -20.01 -16.52 -5.63
CA LYS A 265 -20.00 -16.56 -7.12
C LYS A 265 -20.97 -15.54 -7.70
N SER A 266 -22.21 -15.49 -7.22
CA SER A 266 -23.21 -14.51 -7.65
C SER A 266 -22.80 -13.07 -7.30
N LYS A 267 -22.29 -12.81 -6.09
CA LYS A 267 -21.76 -11.49 -5.69
C LYS A 267 -20.61 -11.04 -6.60
N LEU A 268 -19.68 -11.94 -6.92
CA LEU A 268 -18.54 -11.61 -7.77
C LEU A 268 -18.97 -11.21 -9.17
N ILE A 269 -19.89 -11.98 -9.77
CA ILE A 269 -20.40 -11.72 -11.12
C ILE A 269 -21.25 -10.44 -11.18
N SER A 270 -22.04 -10.13 -10.14
CA SER A 270 -22.92 -8.95 -10.14
C SER A 270 -22.20 -7.66 -9.74
N GLN A 271 -21.30 -7.69 -8.76
CA GLN A 271 -20.60 -6.49 -8.26
C GLN A 271 -19.28 -6.21 -8.98
N TYR A 272 -18.63 -7.25 -9.53
CA TYR A 272 -17.31 -7.13 -10.18
C TYR A 272 -17.28 -7.77 -11.58
N PRO A 273 -18.27 -7.52 -12.48
CA PRO A 273 -18.43 -8.25 -13.75
C PRO A 273 -17.22 -8.15 -14.69
N GLN A 274 -16.41 -7.09 -14.56
CA GLN A 274 -15.22 -6.86 -15.39
C GLN A 274 -13.92 -7.44 -14.81
N SER A 275 -13.93 -7.99 -13.59
CA SER A 275 -12.72 -8.50 -12.95
C SER A 275 -12.27 -9.83 -13.54
N GLU A 276 -10.97 -10.12 -13.46
CA GLU A 276 -10.40 -11.40 -13.90
C GLU A 276 -10.97 -12.59 -13.10
N GLU A 277 -11.29 -12.40 -11.82
CA GLU A 277 -11.91 -13.45 -11.01
C GLU A 277 -13.34 -13.76 -11.48
N ALA A 278 -14.13 -12.76 -11.88
CA ALA A 278 -15.47 -12.99 -12.44
C ALA A 278 -15.40 -13.78 -13.76
N LYS A 279 -14.49 -13.39 -14.67
CA LYS A 279 -14.22 -14.12 -15.92
C LYS A 279 -13.78 -15.56 -15.67
N PHE A 280 -12.90 -15.78 -14.69
CA PHE A 280 -12.43 -17.12 -14.32
C PHE A 280 -13.56 -18.01 -13.77
N ILE A 281 -14.45 -17.45 -12.94
CA ILE A 281 -15.59 -18.18 -12.37
C ILE A 281 -16.69 -18.48 -13.41
N GLN A 282 -16.82 -17.69 -14.48
CA GLN A 282 -17.77 -17.94 -15.57
C GLN A 282 -17.29 -19.04 -16.55
N LYS A 283 -15.97 -19.24 -16.68
CA LYS A 283 -15.37 -20.31 -17.49
C LYS A 283 -15.35 -21.69 -16.79
N LYS A 284 -15.85 -21.79 -15.55
CA LYS A 284 -15.88 -22.99 -14.70
C LYS A 284 -17.28 -23.31 -14.18
#